data_AF-A0A846HXZ5-F1
#
_entry.id   AF-A0A846HXZ5-F1
#
_cell.length_a   1.000
_cell.length_b   1.000
_cell.length_c   1.000
_cell.angle_alpha   90.00
_cell.angle_beta   90.00
_cell.angle_gamma   90.00
#
_symmetry.space_group_name_H-M   'P 1'
#
loop_
_entity.id
_entity.type
_entity.pdbx_description
1 polymer ?
#
loop_
_entity_poly.entity_id
_entity_poly.type
_entity_poly.pdbx_seq_one_letter_code
_entity_poly.pdbx_strand_id
1 'polypeptide(L)'
;MKKAMIPLATALAVVLVAPLAAQPPMAGPAKAGGSGAEWRLERMTERLDLSAEQQETIAALMAEQASNRDKLRADFRSQVDAVLTDAQRDKRDAYQAERIDRRLARMTARLDLSDAQQAELKTLLTETQGGGRSGHNGRMREQLASILSQEQLAKLRRPGL
;
A
#
# COMPACT_ATOMS: atom_id res chain seq x y z
N MET A 1 54.02 22.42 -15.66
CA MET A 1 52.88 23.04 -16.39
C MET A 1 51.66 23.06 -15.48
N LYS A 2 51.06 24.24 -15.32
CA LYS A 2 49.72 24.60 -14.80
C LYS A 2 49.23 23.95 -13.48
N LYS A 3 49.42 24.69 -12.39
CA LYS A 3 48.66 24.57 -11.12
C LYS A 3 47.27 25.16 -11.34
N ALA A 4 46.21 24.41 -11.07
CA ALA A 4 44.84 24.92 -11.06
C ALA A 4 44.39 25.14 -9.61
N MET A 5 44.21 26.41 -9.25
CA MET A 5 43.54 26.87 -8.04
C MET A 5 42.04 26.55 -8.13
N ILE A 6 41.45 25.97 -7.08
CA ILE A 6 40.00 25.81 -6.95
C ILE A 6 39.54 26.87 -5.94
N PRO A 7 38.65 27.80 -6.33
CA PRO A 7 38.19 28.87 -5.44
C PRO A 7 37.15 28.37 -4.44
N LEU A 8 37.33 28.87 -3.23
CA LEU A 8 36.46 28.85 -2.06
C LEU A 8 35.07 29.39 -2.44
N ALA A 9 34.03 28.55 -2.34
CA ALA A 9 32.65 28.96 -2.52
C ALA A 9 31.93 29.00 -1.16
N THR A 10 31.33 30.15 -0.91
CA THR A 10 30.78 30.68 0.33
C THR A 10 29.57 29.88 0.82
N ALA A 11 29.60 29.45 2.08
CA ALA A 11 28.46 28.86 2.77
C ALA A 11 27.46 29.95 3.17
N LEU A 12 26.28 29.96 2.55
CA LEU A 12 25.14 30.79 2.97
C LEU A 12 24.25 29.96 3.90
N ALA A 13 24.44 30.10 5.21
CA ALA A 13 23.59 29.48 6.21
C ALA A 13 22.33 30.33 6.42
N VAL A 14 21.22 29.92 5.81
CA VAL A 14 19.89 30.47 6.11
C VAL A 14 19.32 29.72 7.31
N VAL A 15 19.32 30.36 8.48
CA VAL A 15 18.65 29.87 9.69
C VAL A 15 17.18 30.30 9.61
N LEU A 16 16.31 29.39 9.19
CA LEU A 16 14.85 29.55 9.30
C LEU A 16 14.42 29.18 10.73
N VAL A 17 14.22 30.19 11.57
CA VAL A 17 13.51 30.05 12.85
C VAL A 17 12.01 30.02 12.54
N ALA A 18 11.41 28.84 12.53
CA ALA A 18 9.96 28.69 12.41
C ALA A 18 9.31 28.76 13.80
N PRO A 19 8.23 29.54 14.00
CA PRO A 19 7.46 29.49 15.24
C PRO A 19 6.73 28.14 15.35
N LEU A 20 6.88 27.48 16.51
CA LEU A 20 6.06 26.33 16.91
C LEU A 20 4.61 26.80 17.09
N ALA A 21 3.83 26.82 16.00
CA ALA A 21 2.38 26.90 16.08
C ALA A 21 1.86 25.52 16.52
N ALA A 22 1.20 25.48 17.69
CA ALA A 22 0.46 24.32 18.17
C ALA A 22 -0.59 23.93 17.11
N GLN A 23 -0.36 22.81 16.41
CA GLN A 23 -1.32 22.29 15.46
C GLN A 23 -2.49 21.64 16.21
N PRO A 24 -3.75 21.97 15.88
CA PRO A 24 -4.91 21.28 16.43
C PRO A 24 -4.90 19.80 15.99
N PRO A 25 -5.49 18.88 16.80
CA PRO A 25 -5.63 17.49 16.40
C PRO A 25 -6.60 17.40 15.21
N MET A 26 -6.04 17.27 14.01
CA MET A 26 -6.80 17.08 12.77
C MET A 26 -7.37 15.66 12.72
N ALA A 27 -8.44 15.40 13.49
CA ALA A 27 -9.30 14.25 13.35
C ALA A 27 -10.39 14.56 12.32
N GLY A 28 -10.02 14.54 11.03
CA GLY A 28 -10.98 14.65 9.92
C GLY A 28 -11.63 13.31 9.60
N PRO A 29 -12.90 13.29 9.13
CA PRO A 29 -13.60 12.07 8.76
C PRO A 29 -12.89 11.39 7.58
N ALA A 30 -12.58 10.10 7.74
CA ALA A 30 -11.98 9.29 6.69
C ALA A 30 -12.95 9.16 5.50
N LYS A 31 -12.76 9.97 4.45
CA LYS A 31 -13.42 9.76 3.16
C LYS A 31 -12.99 8.39 2.62
N ALA A 32 -13.95 7.47 2.58
CA ALA A 32 -13.79 6.17 1.94
C ALA A 32 -13.69 6.36 0.43
N GLY A 33 -12.62 5.90 -0.22
CA GLY A 33 -12.69 5.62 -1.66
C GLY A 33 -11.40 5.59 -2.46
N GLY A 34 -10.50 6.56 -2.30
CA GLY A 34 -9.34 6.72 -3.20
C GLY A 34 -8.26 5.65 -3.03
N SER A 35 -7.57 5.32 -4.11
CA SER A 35 -6.30 4.60 -3.99
C SER A 35 -5.37 5.42 -3.07
N GLY A 36 -4.58 4.76 -2.21
CA GLY A 36 -3.78 5.49 -1.22
C GLY A 36 -2.80 6.51 -1.82
N ALA A 37 -2.49 6.42 -3.12
CA ALA A 37 -1.69 7.41 -3.83
C ALA A 37 -2.51 8.67 -4.18
N GLU A 38 -3.68 8.50 -4.81
CA GLU A 38 -4.57 9.63 -5.18
C GLU A 38 -5.00 10.42 -3.96
N TRP A 39 -5.42 9.76 -2.89
CA TRP A 39 -5.83 10.46 -1.66
C TRP A 39 -4.67 11.27 -1.06
N ARG A 40 -3.43 10.76 -1.13
CA ARG A 40 -2.26 11.51 -0.68
C ARG A 40 -1.97 12.70 -1.58
N LEU A 41 -2.11 12.54 -2.90
CA LEU A 41 -1.93 13.64 -3.84
C LEU A 41 -2.98 14.72 -3.63
N GLU A 42 -4.26 14.36 -3.51
CA GLU A 42 -5.36 15.28 -3.18
C GLU A 42 -5.04 16.09 -1.90
N ARG A 43 -4.60 15.42 -0.83
CA ARG A 43 -4.22 16.09 0.43
C ARG A 43 -3.01 16.99 0.29
N MET A 44 -2.05 16.67 -0.57
CA MET A 44 -0.91 17.55 -0.87
C MET A 44 -1.34 18.76 -1.68
N THR A 45 -2.21 18.55 -2.68
CA THR A 45 -2.80 19.61 -3.50
C THR A 45 -3.55 20.60 -2.62
N GLU A 46 -4.45 20.12 -1.75
CA GLU A 46 -5.23 20.97 -0.84
C GLU A 46 -4.35 21.77 0.13
N ARG A 47 -3.22 21.21 0.57
CA ARG A 47 -2.38 21.80 1.62
C ARG A 47 -1.31 22.74 1.09
N LEU A 48 -0.87 22.54 -0.15
CA LEU A 48 0.25 23.25 -0.76
C LEU A 48 -0.17 24.04 -2.00
N ASP A 49 -1.46 24.05 -2.33
CA ASP A 49 -2.05 24.69 -3.50
C ASP A 49 -1.31 24.31 -4.80
N LEU A 50 -1.10 23.01 -5.00
CA LEU A 50 -0.33 22.50 -6.13
C LEU A 50 -1.02 22.82 -7.46
N SER A 51 -0.27 23.40 -8.40
CA SER A 51 -0.71 23.56 -9.79
C SER A 51 -0.92 22.21 -10.50
N ALA A 52 -1.66 22.20 -11.60
CA ALA A 52 -1.91 20.99 -12.37
C ALA A 52 -0.61 20.30 -12.84
N GLU A 53 0.38 21.08 -13.30
CA GLU A 53 1.69 20.58 -13.72
C GLU A 53 2.47 19.93 -12.56
N GLN A 54 2.41 20.53 -11.37
CA GLN A 54 3.02 19.94 -10.16
C GLN A 54 2.32 18.65 -9.75
N GLN A 55 0.98 18.61 -9.83
CA GLN A 55 0.20 17.43 -9.50
C GLN A 55 0.56 16.26 -10.42
N GLU A 56 0.62 16.51 -11.73
CA GLU A 56 1.02 15.50 -12.72
C GLU A 56 2.44 14.98 -12.46
N THR A 57 3.38 15.90 -12.20
CA THR A 57 4.77 15.54 -11.89
C THR A 57 4.86 14.66 -10.63
N ILE A 58 4.15 15.04 -9.57
CA ILE A 58 4.14 14.26 -8.32
C ILE A 58 3.44 12.91 -8.51
N ALA A 59 2.34 12.86 -9.27
CA ALA A 59 1.66 11.62 -9.60
C ALA A 59 2.59 10.63 -10.31
N ALA A 60 3.35 11.10 -11.30
CA ALA A 60 4.33 10.31 -12.02
C ALA A 60 5.43 9.78 -11.08
N LEU A 61 5.99 10.63 -10.22
CA LEU A 61 6.99 10.23 -9.22
C LEU A 61 6.45 9.17 -8.24
N MET A 62 5.21 9.32 -7.79
CA MET A 62 4.56 8.35 -6.90
C MET A 62 4.34 6.99 -7.58
N ALA A 63 3.95 6.99 -8.86
CA ALA A 63 3.79 5.78 -9.65
C ALA A 63 5.14 5.08 -9.88
N GLU A 64 6.18 5.82 -10.23
CA GLU A 64 7.53 5.30 -10.38
C GLU A 64 8.05 4.70 -9.06
N GLN A 65 7.91 5.43 -7.95
CA GLN A 65 8.30 4.94 -6.62
C GLN A 65 7.53 3.65 -6.24
N ALA A 66 6.24 3.56 -6.59
CA ALA A 66 5.46 2.36 -6.35
C ALA A 66 6.00 1.17 -7.15
N SER A 67 6.31 1.37 -8.43
CA SER A 67 6.91 0.36 -9.31
C SER A 67 8.27 -0.10 -8.80
N ASN A 68 9.16 0.83 -8.45
CA ASN A 68 10.49 0.53 -7.92
C ASN A 68 10.42 -0.27 -6.62
N ARG A 69 9.51 0.09 -5.72
CA ARG A 69 9.29 -0.66 -4.48
C ARG A 69 8.79 -2.09 -4.74
N ASP A 70 7.95 -2.29 -5.74
CA ASP A 70 7.46 -3.64 -6.07
C ASP A 70 8.55 -4.51 -6.68
N LYS A 71 9.41 -3.95 -7.54
CA LYS A 71 10.62 -4.62 -8.04
C LYS A 71 11.54 -5.03 -6.89
N LEU A 72 11.92 -4.08 -6.02
CA LEU A 72 12.77 -4.36 -4.85
C LEU A 72 12.20 -5.46 -3.95
N ARG A 73 10.88 -5.49 -3.76
CA ARG A 73 10.22 -6.55 -2.97
C ARG A 73 10.22 -7.91 -3.69
N ALA A 74 10.09 -7.92 -5.00
CA ALA A 74 10.16 -9.16 -5.79
C ALA A 74 11.57 -9.72 -5.75
N ASP A 75 12.57 -8.88 -6.00
CA ASP A 75 13.99 -9.25 -5.94
C ASP A 75 14.39 -9.76 -4.55
N PHE A 76 13.99 -9.03 -3.50
CA PHE A 76 14.26 -9.46 -2.13
C PHE A 76 13.60 -10.81 -1.81
N ARG A 77 12.36 -11.05 -2.26
CA ARG A 77 11.69 -12.35 -2.08
C ARG A 77 12.43 -13.46 -2.81
N SER A 78 12.87 -13.23 -4.05
CA SER A 78 13.67 -14.20 -4.81
C SER A 78 14.98 -14.54 -4.10
N GLN A 79 15.67 -13.54 -3.54
CA GLN A 79 16.89 -13.75 -2.76
C GLN A 79 16.64 -14.57 -1.49
N VAL A 80 15.54 -14.28 -0.77
CA VAL A 80 15.14 -15.07 0.40
C VAL A 80 14.84 -16.51 -0.02
N ASP A 81 14.09 -16.72 -1.10
CA ASP A 81 13.72 -18.05 -1.58
C ASP A 81 14.93 -18.90 -1.95
N ALA A 82 15.97 -18.27 -2.51
CA ALA A 82 17.21 -18.92 -2.90
C ALA A 82 18.04 -19.42 -1.70
N VAL A 83 17.91 -18.80 -0.52
CA VAL A 83 18.64 -19.22 0.69
C VAL A 83 17.86 -20.18 1.59
N LEU A 84 16.56 -20.37 1.33
CA LEU A 84 15.75 -21.33 2.08
C LEU A 84 15.99 -22.76 1.58
N THR A 85 15.93 -23.71 2.51
CA THR A 85 15.82 -25.15 2.21
C THR A 85 14.38 -25.52 1.84
N ASP A 86 14.17 -26.69 1.25
CA ASP A 86 12.82 -27.21 0.94
C ASP A 86 11.93 -27.27 2.19
N ALA A 87 12.43 -27.87 3.28
CA ALA A 87 11.68 -27.96 4.53
C ALA A 87 11.30 -26.58 5.11
N GLN A 88 12.14 -25.56 4.91
CA GLN A 88 11.81 -24.19 5.34
C GLN A 88 10.80 -23.52 4.41
N ARG A 89 10.84 -23.78 3.10
CA ARG A 89 9.81 -23.34 2.15
C ARG A 89 8.46 -23.95 2.50
N ASP A 90 8.41 -25.26 2.75
CA ASP A 90 7.18 -25.94 3.15
C ASP A 90 6.60 -25.37 4.44
N LYS A 91 7.46 -25.14 5.45
CA LYS A 91 7.04 -24.53 6.72
C LYS A 91 6.51 -23.12 6.52
N ARG A 92 7.17 -22.32 5.69
CA ARG A 92 6.70 -20.98 5.33
C ARG A 92 5.33 -21.05 4.66
N ASP A 93 5.14 -21.95 3.71
CA ASP A 93 3.90 -22.08 2.95
C ASP A 93 2.75 -22.58 3.83
N ALA A 94 3.02 -23.48 4.79
CA ALA A 94 2.08 -23.88 5.82
C ALA A 94 1.63 -22.69 6.70
N TYR A 95 2.57 -21.85 7.16
CA TYR A 95 2.22 -20.63 7.89
C TYR A 95 1.40 -19.66 7.05
N GLN A 96 1.66 -19.57 5.75
CA GLN A 96 0.89 -18.72 4.84
C GLN A 96 -0.55 -19.22 4.71
N ALA A 97 -0.75 -20.52 4.47
CA ALA A 97 -2.06 -21.15 4.41
C ALA A 97 -2.85 -20.92 5.70
N GLU A 98 -2.24 -21.13 6.86
CA GLU A 98 -2.87 -20.91 8.16
C GLU A 98 -3.28 -19.44 8.38
N ARG A 99 -2.48 -18.48 7.89
CA ARG A 99 -2.87 -17.06 7.93
C ARG A 99 -4.07 -16.76 7.04
N ILE A 100 -4.16 -17.38 5.86
CA ILE A 100 -5.35 -17.27 4.99
C ILE A 100 -6.56 -17.85 5.70
N ASP A 101 -6.46 -19.06 6.25
CA ASP A 101 -7.57 -19.73 6.93
C ASP A 101 -8.09 -18.91 8.12
N ARG A 102 -7.20 -18.36 8.96
CA ARG A 102 -7.61 -17.47 10.05
C ARG A 102 -8.28 -16.19 9.54
N ARG A 103 -7.82 -15.62 8.43
CA ARG A 103 -8.44 -14.44 7.83
C ARG A 103 -9.82 -14.77 7.28
N LEU A 104 -9.95 -15.91 6.61
CA LEU A 104 -11.20 -16.39 6.07
C LEU A 104 -12.20 -16.66 7.18
N ALA A 105 -11.82 -17.36 8.26
CA ALA A 105 -12.67 -17.63 9.41
C ALA A 105 -13.26 -16.34 10.01
N ARG A 106 -12.45 -15.28 10.15
CA ARG A 106 -12.94 -13.96 10.60
C ARG A 106 -13.91 -13.31 9.61
N MET A 107 -13.67 -13.45 8.31
CA MET A 107 -14.60 -12.94 7.29
C MET A 107 -15.90 -13.73 7.27
N THR A 108 -15.84 -15.06 7.38
CA THR A 108 -17.00 -15.95 7.49
C THR A 108 -17.86 -15.57 8.68
N ALA A 109 -17.27 -15.43 9.87
CA ALA A 109 -18.00 -15.05 11.07
C ALA A 109 -18.65 -13.66 11.00
N ARG A 110 -18.08 -12.73 10.21
CA ARG A 110 -18.60 -11.37 10.07
C ARG A 110 -19.64 -11.21 8.96
N LEU A 111 -19.51 -11.97 7.89
CA LEU A 111 -20.28 -11.80 6.65
C LEU A 111 -21.22 -12.97 6.37
N ASP A 112 -21.24 -13.98 7.22
CA ASP A 112 -22.05 -15.19 7.07
C ASP A 112 -21.79 -15.84 5.70
N LEU A 113 -20.51 -16.07 5.38
CA LEU A 113 -20.09 -16.58 4.07
C LEU A 113 -20.53 -18.03 3.87
N SER A 114 -21.11 -18.34 2.72
CA SER A 114 -21.39 -19.74 2.34
C SER A 114 -20.10 -20.51 2.06
N ASP A 115 -20.15 -21.84 2.11
CA ASP A 115 -18.98 -22.69 1.85
C ASP A 115 -18.39 -22.46 0.45
N ALA A 116 -19.25 -22.22 -0.55
CA ALA A 116 -18.84 -21.88 -1.91
C ALA A 116 -18.07 -20.54 -1.96
N GLN A 117 -18.61 -19.51 -1.29
CA GLN A 117 -17.93 -18.21 -1.20
C GLN A 117 -16.60 -18.32 -0.46
N GLN A 118 -16.53 -19.15 0.58
CA GLN A 118 -15.30 -19.40 1.33
C GLN A 118 -14.23 -20.04 0.44
N ALA A 119 -14.60 -21.02 -0.38
CA ALA A 119 -13.68 -21.66 -1.32
C ALA A 119 -13.13 -20.66 -2.36
N GLU A 120 -14.01 -19.88 -2.99
CA GLU A 120 -13.61 -18.85 -3.97
C GLU A 120 -12.71 -17.79 -3.35
N LEU A 121 -13.04 -17.32 -2.13
CA LEU A 121 -12.21 -16.37 -1.39
C LEU A 121 -10.86 -16.96 -1.00
N LYS A 122 -10.80 -18.24 -0.63
CA LYS A 122 -9.54 -18.91 -0.31
C LYS A 122 -8.63 -18.94 -1.53
N THR A 123 -9.16 -19.29 -2.70
CA THR A 123 -8.42 -19.26 -3.97
C THR A 123 -7.91 -17.85 -4.26
N LEU A 124 -8.80 -16.85 -4.23
CA LEU A 124 -8.45 -15.45 -4.46
C LEU A 124 -7.35 -14.94 -3.49
N LEU A 125 -7.46 -15.27 -2.21
CA LEU A 125 -6.48 -14.87 -1.19
C LEU A 125 -5.13 -15.56 -1.35
N THR A 126 -5.13 -16.80 -1.85
CA THR A 126 -3.89 -17.56 -2.14
C THR A 126 -3.18 -16.98 -3.36
N GLU A 127 -3.90 -16.71 -4.45
CA GLU A 127 -3.34 -16.12 -5.67
C GLU A 127 -2.75 -14.73 -5.43
N THR A 128 -3.46 -13.89 -4.67
CA THR A 128 -3.02 -12.50 -4.41
C THR A 128 -1.84 -12.39 -3.46
N GLN A 129 -1.46 -13.47 -2.77
CA GLN A 129 -0.32 -13.47 -1.85
C GLN A 129 1.03 -13.46 -2.58
N GLY A 130 1.12 -14.02 -3.79
CA GLY A 130 2.33 -14.00 -4.61
C GLY A 130 2.60 -12.63 -5.25
N GLY A 131 1.54 -11.88 -5.57
CA GLY A 131 1.62 -10.55 -6.17
C GLY A 131 1.90 -9.46 -5.13
N GLY A 132 2.86 -8.57 -5.39
CA GLY A 132 3.16 -7.45 -4.47
C GLY A 132 1.92 -6.60 -4.11
N ARG A 133 1.83 -6.18 -2.83
CA ARG A 133 0.66 -5.46 -2.26
C ARG A 133 0.33 -4.10 -2.90
N SER A 134 1.20 -3.52 -3.73
CA SER A 134 1.02 -2.12 -4.14
C SER A 134 0.16 -1.89 -5.38
N GLY A 135 -0.18 -2.91 -6.17
CA GLY A 135 -1.12 -2.80 -7.30
C GLY A 135 -2.45 -3.55 -7.14
N HIS A 136 -2.58 -4.44 -6.16
CA HIS A 136 -3.67 -5.42 -6.13
C HIS A 136 -4.96 -4.94 -5.43
N ASN A 137 -4.95 -3.77 -4.78
CA ASN A 137 -6.11 -3.35 -3.98
C ASN A 137 -7.36 -3.08 -4.82
N GLY A 138 -7.22 -2.58 -6.05
CA GLY A 138 -8.35 -2.34 -6.97
C GLY A 138 -8.94 -3.66 -7.47
N ARG A 139 -8.10 -4.48 -8.12
CA ARG A 139 -8.49 -5.81 -8.64
C ARG A 139 -9.07 -6.73 -7.56
N MET A 140 -8.45 -6.76 -6.38
CA MET A 140 -8.95 -7.54 -5.24
C MET A 140 -10.35 -7.07 -4.82
N ARG A 141 -10.64 -5.76 -4.83
CA ARG A 141 -11.97 -5.26 -4.49
C ARG A 141 -13.01 -5.65 -5.53
N GLU A 142 -12.65 -5.61 -6.81
CA GLU A 142 -13.52 -6.06 -7.91
C GLU A 142 -13.82 -7.56 -7.80
N GLN A 143 -12.79 -8.39 -7.60
CA GLN A 143 -12.95 -9.84 -7.41
C GLN A 143 -13.72 -10.18 -6.12
N LEU A 144 -13.52 -9.41 -5.04
CA LEU A 144 -14.34 -9.55 -3.84
C LEU A 144 -15.81 -9.20 -4.11
N ALA A 145 -16.07 -8.17 -4.93
CA ALA A 145 -17.42 -7.75 -5.27
C ALA A 145 -18.17 -8.76 -6.15
N SER A 146 -17.46 -9.59 -6.92
CA SER A 146 -18.10 -10.67 -7.68
C SER A 146 -18.45 -11.89 -6.82
N ILE A 147 -17.74 -12.11 -5.71
CA ILE A 147 -17.98 -13.26 -4.81
C ILE A 147 -19.04 -12.92 -3.75
N LEU A 148 -19.04 -11.68 -3.25
CA LEU A 148 -19.89 -11.25 -2.14
C LEU A 148 -21.22 -10.68 -2.62
N SER A 149 -22.27 -10.88 -1.83
CA SER A 149 -23.55 -10.20 -2.06
C SER A 149 -23.46 -8.70 -1.78
N GLN A 150 -24.41 -7.92 -2.32
CA GLN A 150 -24.48 -6.47 -2.05
C GLN A 150 -24.64 -6.16 -0.55
N GLU A 151 -25.39 -7.01 0.18
CA GLU A 151 -25.55 -6.87 1.62
C GLU A 151 -24.24 -7.12 2.37
N GLN A 152 -23.49 -8.16 1.99
CA GLN A 152 -22.17 -8.46 2.56
C GLN A 152 -21.15 -7.35 2.25
N LEU A 153 -21.17 -6.80 1.04
CA LEU A 153 -20.36 -5.63 0.67
C LEU A 153 -20.74 -4.39 1.50
N ALA A 154 -22.02 -4.18 1.78
CA ALA A 154 -22.48 -3.11 2.66
C ALA A 154 -21.98 -3.31 4.10
N LYS A 155 -22.00 -4.55 4.63
CA LYS A 155 -21.41 -4.90 5.94
C LYS A 155 -19.89 -4.64 5.98
N LEU A 156 -19.17 -4.81 4.88
CA LEU A 156 -17.74 -4.48 4.79
C LEU A 156 -17.45 -2.97 4.82
N ARG A 157 -18.35 -2.15 4.27
CA ARG A 157 -18.17 -0.69 4.19
C ARG A 157 -18.46 0.03 5.50
N ARG A 158 -19.18 -0.57 6.45
CA ARG A 158 -19.45 0.02 7.77
C ARG A 158 -18.19 -0.02 8.64
N PRO A 159 -17.59 1.13 9.03
CA PRO A 159 -16.51 1.16 10.00
C PRO A 159 -17.08 0.93 11.42
N GLY A 160 -16.49 0.01 12.20
CA GLY A 160 -16.71 -0.06 13.65
C GLY A 160 -17.72 -1.09 14.19
N LEU A 161 -17.93 -2.21 13.50
CA LEU A 161 -18.46 -3.45 14.12
C LEU A 161 -17.33 -4.47 14.23
#